data_AF-A0A3S4A1S6-F1
#
_entry.id   AF-A0A3S4A1S6-F1
#
_cell.length_a   1.000
_cell.length_b   1.000
_cell.length_c   1.000
_cell.angle_alpha   90.00
_cell.angle_beta   90.00
_cell.angle_gamma   90.00
#
_symmetry.space_group_name_H-M   'P 1'
#
loop_
_entity.id
_entity.type
_entity.pdbx_description
1 polymer ?
#
loop_
_entity_poly.entity_id
_entity_poly.type
_entity_poly.pdbx_seq_one_letter_code
_entity_poly.pdbx_strand_id
1 'polypeptide(L)'
;MIKGFKEFILRGNVIDLAVAVVIGAAFTAVVTAIVENLFNPLIGAIFNASTLEKALPVVIPTMSGGESIMYIGAIIGAILNFLIVAAVVYFAFVLPINTLKKRADNLLAKNRPVGDNAAPLAPTEVELLAEIRDLLSASGAASGEASIPATRREAQNRAEPQDRPEE
;
A
#
# COMPACT_ATOMS: atom_id res chain seq x y z
N MET A 1 17.59 -22.10 -23.74
CA MET A 1 17.32 -21.77 -22.32
C MET A 1 17.69 -20.33 -21.97
N ILE A 2 18.91 -19.86 -22.28
CA ILE A 2 19.36 -18.48 -22.00
C ILE A 2 18.47 -17.39 -22.65
N LYS A 3 17.94 -17.63 -23.86
CA LYS A 3 17.05 -16.68 -24.55
C LYS A 3 15.70 -16.48 -23.81
N GLY A 4 15.09 -17.57 -23.36
CA GLY A 4 13.86 -17.54 -22.56
C GLY A 4 14.04 -16.96 -21.15
N PHE A 5 15.22 -17.14 -20.55
CA PHE A 5 15.56 -16.49 -19.27
C PHE A 5 15.70 -14.97 -19.42
N LYS A 6 16.33 -14.51 -20.51
CA LYS A 6 16.40 -13.08 -20.84
C LYS A 6 15.00 -12.50 -21.07
N GLU A 7 14.12 -13.18 -21.80
CA GLU A 7 12.71 -12.75 -22.00
C GLU A 7 11.87 -12.76 -20.71
N PHE A 8 12.23 -13.59 -19.73
CA PHE A 8 11.59 -13.59 -18.40
C PHE A 8 12.02 -12.39 -17.55
N ILE A 9 13.32 -12.08 -17.53
CA ILE A 9 13.88 -10.93 -16.80
C ILE A 9 13.43 -9.60 -17.44
N LEU A 10 13.41 -9.51 -18.76
CA LEU A 10 12.97 -8.32 -19.50
C LEU A 10 11.49 -7.98 -19.32
N ARG A 11 10.71 -8.85 -18.67
CA ARG A 11 9.30 -8.59 -18.33
C ARG A 11 9.14 -7.52 -17.23
N GLY A 12 10.24 -6.91 -16.75
CA GLY A 12 10.29 -5.72 -15.88
C GLY A 12 10.01 -6.04 -14.41
N ASN A 13 8.84 -6.62 -14.13
CA ASN A 13 8.37 -6.93 -12.78
C ASN A 13 9.34 -7.82 -11.96
N VAL A 14 10.13 -8.66 -12.61
CA VAL A 14 11.10 -9.55 -11.95
C VAL A 14 12.37 -8.79 -11.52
N ILE A 15 12.82 -7.83 -12.33
CA ILE A 15 14.03 -7.04 -12.02
C ILE A 15 13.77 -6.16 -10.81
N ASP A 16 12.64 -5.45 -10.79
CA ASP A 16 12.28 -4.55 -9.69
C ASP A 16 12.14 -5.32 -8.37
N LEU A 17 11.53 -6.50 -8.42
CA LEU A 17 11.42 -7.40 -7.26
C LEU A 17 12.81 -7.88 -6.81
N ALA A 18 13.66 -8.32 -7.75
CA ALA A 18 15.02 -8.78 -7.42
C ALA A 18 15.87 -7.68 -6.78
N VAL A 19 15.82 -6.46 -7.33
CA VAL A 19 16.51 -5.29 -6.77
C VAL A 19 16.00 -4.97 -5.37
N ALA A 20 14.69 -4.99 -5.16
CA ALA A 20 14.09 -4.75 -3.85
C ALA A 20 14.60 -5.76 -2.78
N VAL A 21 14.67 -7.06 -3.12
CA VAL A 21 15.16 -8.08 -2.18
C VAL A 21 16.64 -7.89 -1.85
N VAL A 22 17.48 -7.65 -2.86
CA VAL A 22 18.93 -7.50 -2.67
C VAL A 22 19.25 -6.28 -1.83
N ILE A 23 18.64 -5.13 -2.14
CA ILE A 23 18.83 -3.90 -1.37
C ILE A 23 18.29 -4.07 0.06
N GLY A 24 17.12 -4.69 0.22
CA GLY A 24 16.54 -4.96 1.54
C GLY A 24 17.44 -5.83 2.42
N ALA A 25 18.03 -6.88 1.84
CA ALA A 25 18.97 -7.77 2.56
C ALA A 25 20.26 -7.04 2.95
N ALA A 26 20.85 -6.29 2.03
CA ALA A 26 22.08 -5.53 2.29
C ALA A 26 21.88 -4.47 3.38
N PHE A 27 20.77 -3.74 3.33
CA PHE A 27 20.45 -2.73 4.34
C PHE A 27 20.22 -3.35 5.72
N THR A 28 19.45 -4.44 5.79
CA THR A 28 19.22 -5.17 7.05
C THR A 28 20.55 -5.59 7.67
N ALA A 29 21.49 -6.12 6.87
CA ALA A 29 22.82 -6.49 7.35
C ALA A 29 23.60 -5.32 7.98
N VAL A 30 23.53 -4.12 7.36
CA VAL A 30 24.18 -2.91 7.92
C VAL A 30 23.58 -2.53 9.27
N VAL A 31 22.25 -2.55 9.39
CA VAL A 31 21.59 -2.20 10.66
C VAL A 31 21.90 -3.24 11.73
N THR A 32 21.83 -4.53 11.39
CA THR A 32 22.18 -5.62 12.31
C THR A 32 23.61 -5.50 12.80
N ALA A 33 24.58 -5.19 11.92
CA ALA A 33 25.97 -4.99 12.31
C ALA A 33 26.12 -3.83 13.31
N ILE A 34 25.37 -2.74 13.16
CA ILE A 34 25.38 -1.63 14.12
C ILE A 34 24.79 -2.08 15.46
N VAL A 35 23.67 -2.81 15.46
CA VAL A 35 23.06 -3.32 16.70
C VAL A 35 24.02 -4.25 17.44
N GLU A 36 24.62 -5.20 16.73
CA GLU A 36 25.52 -6.20 17.31
C GLU A 36 26.81 -5.59 17.85
N ASN A 37 27.38 -4.61 17.14
CA ASN A 37 28.70 -4.07 17.50
C ASN A 37 28.63 -2.82 18.39
N LEU A 38 27.51 -2.08 18.40
CA LEU A 38 27.36 -0.86 19.20
C LEU A 38 26.35 -1.02 20.33
N PHE A 39 25.14 -1.52 20.03
CA PHE A 39 24.08 -1.59 21.03
C PHE A 39 24.24 -2.77 21.98
N ASN A 40 24.50 -3.97 21.47
CA ASN A 40 24.64 -5.17 22.31
C ASN A 40 25.73 -5.02 23.40
N PRO A 41 26.92 -4.44 23.12
CA PRO A 41 27.93 -4.21 24.16
C PRO A 41 27.50 -3.15 25.17
N LEU A 42 26.83 -2.07 24.75
CA LEU A 42 26.34 -1.03 25.66
C LEU A 42 25.29 -1.56 26.63
N ILE A 43 24.37 -2.36 26.13
CA ILE A 43 23.33 -2.96 26.97
C ILE A 43 23.95 -4.06 27.84
N GLY A 44 24.86 -4.87 27.30
CA GLY A 44 25.64 -5.84 28.08
C GLY A 44 26.39 -5.20 29.25
N ALA A 45 27.01 -4.04 29.03
CA ALA A 45 27.69 -3.28 30.08
C ALA A 45 26.74 -2.82 31.20
N ILE A 46 25.49 -2.44 30.88
CA ILE A 46 24.48 -2.02 31.86
C ILE A 46 23.99 -3.20 32.71
N PHE A 47 23.83 -4.38 32.11
CA PHE A 47 23.37 -5.60 32.79
C PHE A 47 24.52 -6.47 33.35
N ASN A 48 25.76 -5.96 33.33
CA ASN A 48 26.97 -6.65 33.77
C ASN A 48 27.15 -8.05 33.12
N ALA A 49 26.76 -8.17 31.85
CA ALA A 49 26.86 -9.39 31.05
C ALA A 49 27.64 -9.08 29.76
N SER A 50 28.66 -9.88 29.44
CA SER A 50 29.53 -9.66 28.27
C SER A 50 28.80 -9.65 26.92
N THR A 51 27.58 -10.19 26.87
CA THR A 51 26.64 -10.15 25.73
C THR A 51 25.21 -10.29 26.24
N LEU A 52 24.22 -9.72 25.55
CA LEU A 52 22.80 -9.94 25.88
C LEU A 52 22.41 -11.41 25.88
N GLU A 53 23.04 -12.19 24.99
CA GLU A 53 22.93 -13.65 24.94
C GLU A 53 23.40 -14.36 26.20
N LYS A 54 24.20 -13.72 27.06
CA LYS A 54 24.66 -14.27 28.34
C LYS A 54 24.03 -13.57 29.55
N ALA A 55 23.18 -12.57 29.32
CA ALA A 55 22.43 -11.91 30.38
C ALA A 55 21.30 -12.85 30.83
N LEU A 56 21.25 -13.15 32.13
CA LEU A 56 20.31 -14.08 32.78
C LEU A 56 20.45 -15.56 32.34
N PRO A 57 21.55 -16.24 32.70
CA PRO A 57 21.62 -17.69 32.57
C PRO A 57 20.61 -18.33 33.53
N VAL A 58 19.55 -18.93 32.99
CA VAL A 58 18.66 -19.80 33.76
C VAL A 58 19.14 -21.23 33.53
N VAL A 59 19.75 -21.83 34.56
CA VAL A 59 20.20 -23.23 34.51
C VAL A 59 18.99 -24.13 34.70
N ILE A 60 18.68 -24.93 33.67
CA ILE A 60 17.59 -25.90 33.73
C ILE A 60 18.23 -27.30 33.76
N PRO A 61 17.95 -28.12 34.79
CA PRO A 61 18.46 -29.48 34.85
C PRO A 61 17.82 -30.32 33.74
N THR A 62 18.64 -30.98 32.93
CA THR A 62 18.18 -31.90 31.89
C THR A 62 17.92 -33.29 32.45
N MET A 63 16.98 -34.03 31.83
CA MET A 63 16.61 -35.40 32.24
C MET A 63 17.77 -36.41 32.12
N SER A 64 18.89 -36.04 31.46
CA SER A 64 20.10 -36.84 31.31
C SER A 64 21.24 -36.45 32.27
N GLY A 65 20.99 -35.58 33.25
CA GLY A 65 21.99 -35.19 34.25
C GLY A 65 23.01 -34.14 33.78
N GLY A 66 22.75 -33.47 32.64
CA GLY A 66 23.52 -32.31 32.19
C GLY A 66 22.87 -30.98 32.55
N GLU A 67 23.63 -29.91 32.55
CA GLU A 67 23.13 -28.53 32.68
C GLU A 67 22.82 -27.96 31.28
N SER A 68 21.58 -27.53 31.05
CA SER A 68 21.23 -26.73 29.88
C SER A 68 20.98 -25.30 30.30
N ILE A 69 21.76 -24.37 29.76
CA ILE A 69 21.65 -22.95 30.09
C ILE A 69 20.66 -22.33 29.10
N MET A 70 19.49 -21.93 29.60
CA MET A 70 18.52 -21.18 28.81
C MET A 70 18.80 -19.69 28.97
N TYR A 71 19.18 -19.05 27.87
CA TYR A 71 19.52 -17.63 27.84
C TYR A 71 18.29 -16.80 27.48
N ILE A 72 17.55 -16.35 28.49
CA ILE A 72 16.40 -15.43 28.30
C ILE A 72 16.86 -14.09 27.67
N GLY A 73 18.10 -13.68 27.93
CA GLY A 73 18.68 -12.48 27.35
C GLY A 73 18.87 -12.53 25.83
N ALA A 74 18.99 -13.72 25.21
CA ALA A 74 19.03 -13.85 23.76
C ALA A 74 17.69 -13.47 23.10
N ILE A 75 16.56 -13.79 23.76
CA ILE A 75 15.22 -13.43 23.30
C ILE A 75 15.01 -11.92 23.41
N ILE A 76 15.40 -11.33 24.54
CA ILE A 76 15.32 -9.88 24.75
C ILE A 76 16.20 -9.15 23.73
N GLY A 77 17.39 -9.68 23.42
CA GLY A 77 18.29 -9.13 22.40
C GLY A 77 17.71 -9.19 21.00
N ALA A 78 17.07 -10.31 20.63
CA ALA A 78 16.38 -10.44 19.36
C ALA A 78 15.21 -9.46 19.23
N ILE A 79 14.41 -9.30 20.28
CA ILE A 79 13.28 -8.34 20.32
C ILE A 79 13.80 -6.90 20.18
N LEU A 80 14.87 -6.56 20.88
CA LEU A 80 15.45 -5.22 20.82
C LEU A 80 16.07 -4.93 19.46
N ASN A 81 16.79 -5.90 18.87
CA ASN A 81 17.32 -5.79 17.52
C ASN A 81 16.19 -5.54 16.51
N PHE A 82 15.10 -6.32 16.59
CA PHE A 82 13.92 -6.11 15.77
C PHE A 82 13.32 -4.71 15.94
N LEU A 83 13.17 -4.22 17.17
CA LEU A 83 12.69 -2.86 17.47
C LEU A 83 13.59 -1.78 16.87
N ILE A 84 14.92 -1.92 16.98
CA ILE A 84 15.87 -0.95 16.42
C ILE A 84 15.80 -0.95 14.90
N VAL A 85 15.81 -2.12 14.25
CA VAL A 85 15.69 -2.24 12.80
C VAL A 85 14.38 -1.61 12.32
N ALA A 86 13.25 -1.94 12.96
CA ALA A 86 11.96 -1.36 12.64
C ALA A 86 11.94 0.16 12.80
N ALA A 87 12.53 0.69 13.88
CA ALA A 87 12.62 2.13 14.13
C ALA A 87 13.45 2.84 13.04
N VAL A 88 14.61 2.29 12.68
CA VAL A 88 15.47 2.85 11.64
C VAL A 88 14.76 2.83 10.29
N VAL A 89 14.14 1.71 9.89
CA VAL A 89 13.38 1.62 8.63
C VAL A 89 12.22 2.62 8.60
N TYR A 90 11.50 2.75 9.72
CA TYR A 90 10.39 3.70 9.82
C TYR A 90 10.87 5.15 9.68
N PHE A 91 11.89 5.56 10.42
CA PHE A 91 12.40 6.94 10.38
C PHE A 91 13.13 7.28 9.08
N ALA A 92 13.91 6.34 8.52
CA ALA A 92 14.71 6.59 7.32
C ALA A 92 13.93 6.49 6.01
N PHE A 93 12.88 5.67 5.95
CA PHE A 93 12.10 5.47 4.71
C PHE A 93 10.64 5.86 4.86
N VAL A 94 9.93 5.31 5.84
CA VAL A 94 8.47 5.50 5.94
C VAL A 94 8.11 6.96 6.21
N LEU A 95 8.77 7.61 7.16
CA LEU A 95 8.52 9.00 7.52
C LEU A 95 8.81 9.98 6.37
N PRO A 96 9.99 9.96 5.70
CA PRO A 96 10.26 10.85 4.58
C PRO A 96 9.37 10.55 3.37
N ILE A 97 9.13 9.29 3.03
CA ILE A 97 8.25 8.95 1.90
C ILE A 97 6.81 9.41 2.19
N ASN A 98 6.30 9.18 3.40
CA ASN A 98 4.96 9.60 3.78
C ASN A 98 4.82 11.13 3.83
N THR A 99 5.86 11.85 4.27
CA THR A 99 5.85 13.32 4.26
C THR A 99 5.99 13.90 2.85
N LEU A 100 6.79 13.28 1.98
CA LEU A 100 6.91 13.67 0.57
C LEU A 100 5.63 13.40 -0.21
N LYS A 101 4.98 12.25 -0.01
CA LYS A 101 3.66 11.96 -0.60
C LYS A 101 2.62 13.01 -0.18
N LYS A 102 2.51 13.29 1.11
CA LYS A 102 1.61 14.35 1.62
C LYS A 102 1.92 15.72 0.99
N ARG A 103 3.20 16.05 0.77
CA ARG A 103 3.59 17.30 0.11
C ARG A 103 3.25 17.29 -1.38
N ALA A 104 3.50 16.20 -2.09
CA ALA A 104 3.14 16.04 -3.50
C ALA A 104 1.62 16.13 -3.69
N ASP A 105 0.83 15.44 -2.87
CA ASP A 105 -0.63 15.46 -2.89
C ASP A 105 -1.17 16.87 -2.61
N ASN A 106 -0.57 17.59 -1.66
CA ASN A 106 -0.94 18.98 -1.37
C ASN A 106 -0.56 19.95 -2.49
N LEU A 107 0.53 19.71 -3.22
CA LEU A 107 0.93 20.52 -4.38
C LEU A 107 0.03 20.21 -5.60
N LEU A 108 -0.35 18.95 -5.79
CA LEU A 108 -1.32 18.52 -6.80
C LEU A 108 -2.72 19.07 -6.52
N ALA A 109 -3.16 19.06 -5.26
CA ALA A 109 -4.43 19.65 -4.84
C ALA A 109 -4.45 21.18 -4.99
N LYS A 110 -3.32 21.85 -4.81
CA LYS A 110 -3.19 23.32 -4.94
C LYS A 110 -3.01 23.79 -6.38
N ASN A 111 -2.47 22.95 -7.25
CA ASN A 111 -2.20 23.26 -8.66
C ASN A 111 -3.22 22.63 -9.63
N ARG A 112 -4.39 22.18 -9.18
CA ARG A 112 -5.45 21.71 -10.09
C ARG A 112 -5.85 22.89 -10.99
N PRO A 113 -5.45 22.91 -12.28
CA PRO A 113 -5.84 23.97 -13.18
C PRO A 113 -7.31 23.73 -13.50
N VAL A 114 -8.18 24.64 -13.07
CA VAL A 114 -9.47 24.81 -13.74
C VAL A 114 -9.13 25.51 -15.05
N GLY A 115 -8.92 24.74 -16.11
CA GLY A 115 -8.60 25.31 -17.41
C GLY A 115 -7.80 24.37 -18.27
N ASP A 116 -8.45 23.98 -19.36
CA ASP A 116 -7.92 23.23 -20.49
C ASP A 116 -6.46 23.62 -20.83
N ASN A 117 -5.61 22.61 -21.00
CA ASN A 117 -4.25 22.71 -21.57
C ASN A 117 -3.09 23.09 -20.63
N ALA A 118 -2.92 22.35 -19.53
CA ALA A 118 -1.59 22.19 -18.94
C ALA A 118 -1.27 20.70 -18.95
N ALA A 119 -0.23 20.28 -19.68
CA ALA A 119 0.23 18.89 -19.74
C ALA A 119 0.43 18.33 -18.31
N PRO A 120 -0.53 17.55 -17.78
CA PRO A 120 -0.47 17.08 -16.41
C PRO A 120 0.22 15.71 -16.42
N LEU A 121 0.83 15.34 -15.29
CA LEU A 121 1.06 13.93 -14.97
C LEU A 121 -0.20 13.17 -15.37
N ALA A 122 -0.06 12.26 -16.35
CA ALA A 122 -1.20 11.68 -17.05
C ALA A 122 -2.26 11.29 -16.00
N PRO A 123 -3.52 11.75 -16.15
CA PRO A 123 -4.58 11.46 -15.19
C PRO A 123 -4.55 9.95 -14.90
N THR A 124 -4.59 9.61 -13.62
CA THR A 124 -4.49 8.21 -13.23
C THR A 124 -5.58 7.42 -13.94
N GLU A 125 -5.33 6.17 -14.31
CA GLU A 125 -6.34 5.35 -15.00
C GLU A 125 -7.69 5.38 -14.28
N VAL A 126 -7.67 5.47 -12.95
CA VAL A 126 -8.86 5.62 -12.11
C VAL A 126 -9.59 6.95 -12.32
N GLU A 127 -8.87 8.07 -12.45
CA GLU A 127 -9.47 9.38 -12.75
C GLU A 127 -10.07 9.42 -14.15
N LEU A 128 -9.36 8.87 -15.15
CA LEU A 128 -9.89 8.74 -16.51
C LEU A 128 -11.14 7.86 -16.56
N LEU A 129 -11.14 6.74 -15.84
CA LEU A 129 -12.30 5.85 -15.75
C LEU A 129 -13.48 6.52 -15.02
N ALA A 130 -13.21 7.35 -14.00
CA ALA A 130 -14.24 8.13 -13.33
C ALA A 130 -14.85 9.18 -14.28
N GLU A 131 -14.02 9.89 -15.04
CA GLU A 131 -14.47 10.85 -16.05
C GLU A 131 -15.28 10.17 -17.16
N ILE A 132 -14.83 9.03 -17.68
CA ILE A 132 -15.58 8.24 -18.67
C ILE A 132 -16.93 7.77 -18.12
N ARG A 133 -16.99 7.30 -16.87
CA ARG A 133 -18.25 6.91 -16.21
C ARG A 133 -19.20 8.09 -16.14
N ASP A 134 -18.71 9.24 -15.70
CA ASP A 134 -19.52 10.43 -15.50
C ASP A 134 -20.04 10.96 -16.85
N LEU A 135 -19.20 10.99 -17.89
CA LEU A 135 -19.60 11.31 -19.27
C LEU A 135 -20.65 10.33 -19.83
N LEU A 136 -20.48 9.03 -19.59
CA LEU A 136 -21.43 8.01 -20.03
C LEU A 136 -22.77 8.12 -19.28
N SER A 137 -22.74 8.42 -17.99
CA SER A 137 -23.95 8.63 -17.19
C SER A 137 -24.73 9.88 -17.65
N ALA A 138 -24.01 10.98 -17.95
CA ALA A 138 -24.59 12.20 -18.49
C ALA A 138 -25.19 11.99 -19.90
N SER A 139 -24.50 11.22 -20.75
CA SER A 139 -24.99 10.85 -22.08
C SER A 139 -26.19 9.89 -22.03
N GLY A 140 -26.20 8.95 -21.08
CA GLY A 140 -27.31 8.03 -20.86
C GLY A 140 -28.58 8.74 -20.36
N ALA A 141 -28.42 9.75 -19.50
CA ALA A 141 -29.52 10.60 -19.05
C ALA A 141 -30.11 11.44 -20.20
N ALA A 142 -29.27 12.05 -21.03
CA ALA A 142 -29.71 12.83 -22.20
C ALA A 142 -30.45 11.99 -23.26
N SER A 143 -30.17 10.68 -23.34
CA SER A 143 -30.79 9.77 -24.30
C SER A 143 -32.17 9.24 -23.84
N GLY A 144 -32.45 9.25 -22.53
CA GLY A 144 -33.72 8.78 -21.96
C GLY A 144 -34.85 9.83 -21.98
N GLU A 145 -34.51 11.11 -22.12
CA GLU A 145 -35.48 12.22 -22.03
C GLU A 145 -36.04 12.62 -23.41
N ALA A 146 -35.38 12.23 -24.51
CA ALA A 146 -35.82 12.52 -25.88
C ALA A 146 -36.87 11.56 -26.45
N SER A 147 -37.28 10.50 -25.73
CA SER A 147 -38.15 9.43 -26.27
C SER A 147 -39.54 9.31 -25.65
N ILE A 148 -40.03 10.31 -24.90
CA ILE A 148 -41.45 10.37 -24.50
C ILE A 148 -42.14 11.53 -25.22
N PRO A 149 -42.65 11.34 -26.46
CA PRO A 149 -43.51 12.33 -27.08
C PRO A 149 -44.80 12.44 -26.26
N ALA A 150 -45.03 13.60 -25.68
CA ALA A 150 -46.21 13.98 -24.90
C ALA A 150 -47.50 14.10 -25.74
N THR A 151 -47.67 13.30 -26.79
CA THR A 151 -48.79 13.43 -27.75
C THR A 151 -49.96 12.50 -27.43
N ARG A 152 -49.87 11.62 -26.43
CA ARG A 152 -50.95 10.65 -26.12
C ARG A 152 -52.05 11.19 -25.20
N ARG A 153 -51.84 12.27 -24.44
CA ARG A 153 -52.84 12.75 -23.46
C ARG A 153 -53.99 13.58 -24.03
N GLU A 154 -53.83 14.20 -25.20
CA GLU A 154 -54.87 15.09 -25.76
C GLU A 154 -55.84 14.38 -26.72
N ALA A 155 -55.47 13.24 -27.31
CA ALA A 155 -56.35 12.51 -28.24
C ALA A 155 -57.42 11.65 -27.53
N GLN A 156 -57.24 11.31 -26.26
CA GLN A 156 -58.13 10.40 -25.54
C GLN A 156 -59.30 11.10 -24.84
N ASN A 157 -59.23 12.42 -24.65
CA ASN A 157 -60.28 13.21 -23.97
C ASN A 157 -61.28 13.87 -24.93
N ARG A 158 -61.19 13.64 -26.25
CA ARG A 158 -62.04 14.31 -27.26
C ARG A 158 -62.95 13.39 -28.07
N ALA A 159 -62.99 12.10 -27.76
CA ALA A 159 -63.67 11.09 -28.58
C ALA A 159 -64.76 10.29 -27.83
N GLU A 160 -65.50 10.93 -26.93
CA GLU A 160 -66.74 10.36 -26.38
C GLU A 160 -67.95 11.13 -26.94
N PRO A 161 -68.58 10.64 -28.03
CA PRO A 161 -69.95 11.02 -28.36
C PRO A 161 -70.90 10.18 -27.51
N GLN A 162 -71.55 10.82 -26.56
CA GLN A 162 -72.89 10.45 -26.08
C GLN A 162 -73.83 10.35 -27.29
N ASP A 163 -74.21 9.14 -27.73
CA ASP A 163 -75.59 8.84 -28.19
C ASP A 163 -75.68 7.42 -28.80
N ARG A 164 -76.35 6.49 -28.10
CA ARG A 164 -77.68 5.94 -28.43
C ARG A 164 -77.89 4.51 -27.93
N PRO A 165 -79.11 4.19 -27.44
CA PRO A 165 -79.52 2.86 -27.02
C PRO A 165 -80.30 2.11 -28.13
N GLU A 166 -80.56 0.82 -27.88
CA GLU A 166 -81.58 -0.08 -28.49
C GLU A 166 -81.18 -0.67 -29.86
N GLU A 167 -81.27 -1.97 -30.14
CA GLU A 167 -82.16 -3.06 -29.68
C GLU A 167 -81.39 -4.39 -29.49
#